data_AF-A0A5E9A985-F1
#
_entry.id   AF-A0A5E9A985-F1
#
_cell.length_a   1.000
_cell.length_b   1.000
_cell.length_c   1.000
_cell.angle_alpha   90.00
_cell.angle_beta   90.00
_cell.angle_gamma   90.00
#
_symmetry.space_group_name_H-M   'P 1'
#
loop_
_entity.id
_entity.type
_entity.pdbx_description
1 polymer ?
#
loop_
_entity_poly.entity_id
_entity_poly.type
_entity_poly.pdbx_seq_one_letter_code
_entity_poly.pdbx_strand_id
1 'polypeptide(L)'
;MNDLTPPNRCRIVLIAPPLVPAEHICAAFEGGDVASLILPNNGMDDASFQAFAERIVPIAQGAGIAVIIAGDSRIAGRVQADGIHVEAKPRDLAETIERLAGKMMVGAGGAKTRDEALELGEERPDYMFFGRFGYDNKPEPHHRNLALGEWWAEMISIPCIVMGGSELASVEAVAATGAEFVALS
;
A
#
# COMPACT_ATOMS: atom_id res chain seq x y z
N MET A 1 -13.16 17.35 -17.88
CA MET A 1 -12.06 16.43 -17.50
C MET A 1 -12.71 15.09 -17.27
N ASN A 2 -12.17 14.02 -17.84
CA ASN A 2 -12.70 12.67 -17.58
C ASN A 2 -12.36 12.29 -16.14
N ASP A 3 -13.33 11.79 -15.37
CA ASP A 3 -13.19 11.32 -13.98
C ASP A 3 -12.32 10.04 -13.85
N LEU A 4 -11.54 9.68 -14.88
CA LEU A 4 -10.73 8.46 -14.95
C LEU A 4 -9.23 8.73 -15.01
N THR A 5 -8.79 10.00 -15.02
CA THR A 5 -7.37 10.31 -14.88
C THR A 5 -7.12 10.63 -13.41
N PRO A 6 -6.39 9.78 -12.67
CA PRO A 6 -5.95 10.13 -11.33
C PRO A 6 -5.29 11.52 -11.39
N PRO A 7 -5.57 12.41 -10.43
CA PRO A 7 -4.94 13.71 -10.43
C PRO A 7 -3.42 13.53 -10.50
N ASN A 8 -2.74 14.34 -11.29
CA ASN A 8 -1.28 14.32 -11.44
C ASN A 8 -0.61 14.90 -10.18
N ARG A 9 -0.85 14.27 -9.03
CA ARG A 9 -0.31 14.61 -7.72
C ARG A 9 -0.17 13.34 -6.88
N CYS A 10 0.90 13.27 -6.10
CA CYS A 10 1.14 12.23 -5.12
C CYS A 10 -0.02 12.22 -4.09
N ARG A 11 -0.63 11.05 -3.83
CA ARG A 11 -1.73 10.89 -2.85
C ARG A 11 -1.28 10.04 -1.66
N ILE A 12 -2.03 10.14 -0.56
CA ILE A 12 -1.68 9.47 0.70
C ILE A 12 -2.21 8.04 0.70
N VAL A 13 -1.35 7.11 1.11
CA VAL A 13 -1.71 5.73 1.49
C VAL A 13 -1.47 5.59 2.99
N LEU A 14 -2.48 5.24 3.75
CA LEU A 14 -2.33 4.97 5.18
C LEU A 14 -1.90 3.53 5.39
N ILE A 15 -1.06 3.26 6.39
CA ILE A 15 -0.71 1.93 6.87
C ILE A 15 -1.19 1.85 8.31
N ALA A 16 -2.07 0.90 8.64
CA ALA A 16 -2.52 0.77 10.02
C ALA A 16 -1.37 0.37 10.96
N PRO A 17 -1.03 1.19 11.97
CA PRO A 17 0.00 0.87 12.93
C PRO A 17 -0.47 -0.22 13.92
N PRO A 18 0.46 -0.94 14.56
CA PRO A 18 0.11 -1.95 15.56
C PRO A 18 -0.57 -1.32 16.78
N LEU A 19 -1.47 -2.08 17.41
CA LEU A 19 -2.14 -1.72 18.68
C LEU A 19 -3.05 -0.48 18.64
N VAL A 20 -3.32 0.09 17.46
CA VAL A 20 -4.25 1.21 17.33
C VAL A 20 -5.69 0.70 17.15
N PRO A 21 -6.66 1.17 17.95
CA PRO A 21 -8.07 0.80 17.80
C PRO A 21 -8.64 1.22 16.44
N ALA A 22 -9.59 0.43 15.93
CA ALA A 22 -10.24 0.66 14.64
C ALA A 22 -10.83 2.08 14.51
N GLU A 23 -11.36 2.63 15.61
CA GLU A 23 -11.96 3.97 15.66
C GLU A 23 -10.94 5.08 15.34
N HIS A 24 -9.71 4.94 15.82
CA HIS A 24 -8.65 5.92 15.55
C HIS A 24 -8.18 5.85 14.09
N ILE A 25 -8.12 4.64 13.52
CA ILE A 25 -7.83 4.46 12.08
C ILE A 25 -8.95 5.10 11.26
N CYS A 26 -10.22 4.89 11.62
CA CYS A 26 -11.34 5.47 10.91
C CYS A 26 -11.35 7.00 10.99
N ALA A 27 -10.98 7.58 12.13
CA ALA A 27 -10.87 9.02 12.28
C ALA A 27 -9.80 9.64 11.34
N ALA A 28 -8.76 8.89 10.99
CA ALA A 28 -7.73 9.38 10.05
C ALA A 28 -8.26 9.62 8.63
N PHE A 29 -9.39 9.00 8.26
CA PHE A 29 -10.02 9.19 6.94
C PHE A 29 -10.56 10.61 6.75
N GLU A 30 -10.85 11.32 7.84
CA GLU A 30 -11.28 12.72 7.81
C GLU A 30 -10.10 13.69 7.54
N GLY A 31 -8.85 13.19 7.55
CA GLY A 31 -7.64 13.98 7.36
C GLY A 31 -7.42 14.54 5.95
N GLY A 32 -8.22 14.13 4.97
CA GLY A 32 -8.21 14.69 3.62
C GLY A 32 -8.14 13.62 2.52
N ASP A 33 -7.30 13.88 1.51
CA ASP A 33 -7.21 13.02 0.32
C ASP A 33 -6.37 11.76 0.57
N VAL A 34 -7.03 10.74 1.12
CA VAL A 34 -6.49 9.40 1.29
C VAL A 34 -6.94 8.52 0.11
N ALA A 35 -5.98 7.89 -0.57
CA ALA A 35 -6.24 7.00 -1.69
C ALA A 35 -6.62 5.59 -1.22
N SER A 36 -5.87 5.06 -0.26
CA SER A 36 -6.09 3.71 0.27
C SER A 36 -5.55 3.54 1.68
N LEU A 37 -5.99 2.46 2.33
CA LEU A 37 -5.51 1.97 3.60
C LEU A 37 -4.94 0.57 3.41
N ILE A 38 -3.71 0.34 3.85
CA ILE A 38 -3.13 -0.99 4.00
C ILE A 38 -3.31 -1.42 5.46
N LEU A 39 -3.88 -2.61 5.66
CA LEU A 39 -4.04 -3.25 6.96
C LEU A 39 -3.04 -4.41 7.09
N PRO A 40 -1.92 -4.23 7.81
CA PRO A 40 -1.10 -5.34 8.28
C PRO A 40 -1.79 -6.08 9.42
N ASN A 41 -1.56 -7.39 9.53
CA ASN A 41 -2.09 -8.17 10.65
C ASN A 41 -1.52 -7.74 12.01
N ASN A 42 -0.36 -7.06 12.02
CA ASN A 42 0.30 -6.53 13.21
C ASN A 42 0.44 -7.55 14.36
N GLY A 43 0.63 -8.83 14.01
CA GLY A 43 0.79 -9.93 14.98
C GLY A 43 -0.51 -10.48 15.57
N MET A 44 -1.68 -10.00 15.15
CA MET A 44 -2.97 -10.61 15.48
C MET A 44 -3.11 -11.99 14.81
N ASP A 45 -3.81 -12.91 15.47
CA ASP A 45 -4.25 -14.16 14.84
C ASP A 45 -5.34 -13.89 13.79
N ASP A 46 -5.57 -14.85 12.89
CA ASP A 46 -6.51 -14.71 11.77
C ASP A 46 -7.92 -14.28 12.20
N ALA A 47 -8.44 -14.80 13.31
CA ALA A 47 -9.80 -14.49 13.75
C ALA A 47 -9.89 -13.08 14.31
N SER A 48 -8.92 -12.69 15.16
CA SER A 48 -8.83 -11.34 15.71
C SER A 48 -8.61 -10.29 14.61
N PHE A 49 -7.74 -10.58 13.63
CA PHE A 49 -7.47 -9.68 12.52
C PHE A 49 -8.67 -9.54 11.58
N GLN A 50 -9.36 -10.63 11.27
CA GLN A 50 -10.58 -10.58 10.46
C GLN A 50 -11.64 -9.71 11.15
N ALA A 51 -11.92 -9.93 12.43
CA ALA A 51 -12.88 -9.12 13.19
C ALA A 51 -12.47 -7.64 13.28
N PHE A 52 -11.17 -7.36 13.36
CA PHE A 52 -10.65 -5.99 13.31
C PHE A 52 -10.88 -5.34 11.94
N ALA A 53 -10.55 -6.03 10.85
CA ALA A 53 -10.73 -5.54 9.49
C ALA A 53 -12.21 -5.35 9.11
N GLU A 54 -13.11 -6.27 9.53
CA GLU A 54 -14.56 -6.16 9.30
C GLU A 54 -15.18 -4.85 9.84
N ARG A 55 -14.57 -4.25 10.87
CA ARG A 55 -15.01 -2.97 11.43
C ARG A 55 -14.54 -1.77 10.61
N ILE A 56 -13.42 -1.90 9.90
CA ILE A 56 -12.74 -0.79 9.21
C ILE A 56 -13.15 -0.72 7.75
N VAL A 57 -13.18 -1.88 7.07
CA VAL A 57 -13.40 -1.97 5.61
C VAL A 57 -14.63 -1.18 5.12
N PRO A 58 -15.85 -1.39 5.65
CA PRO A 58 -17.01 -0.67 5.15
C PRO A 58 -16.96 0.84 5.41
N ILE A 59 -16.27 1.28 6.48
CA ILE A 59 -16.14 2.70 6.82
C ILE A 59 -15.16 3.37 5.83
N ALA A 60 -14.01 2.75 5.58
CA ALA A 60 -13.03 3.24 4.61
C ALA A 60 -13.62 3.31 3.20
N GLN A 61 -14.28 2.23 2.74
CA GLN A 61 -14.92 2.19 1.43
C GLN A 61 -16.06 3.21 1.31
N GLY A 62 -16.84 3.41 2.38
CA GLY A 62 -17.86 4.46 2.45
C GLY A 62 -17.29 5.88 2.34
N ALA A 63 -16.02 6.08 2.71
CA ALA A 63 -15.27 7.32 2.53
C ALA A 63 -14.53 7.40 1.18
N GLY A 64 -14.69 6.40 0.30
CA GLY A 64 -13.99 6.34 -0.99
C GLY A 64 -12.52 5.91 -0.91
N ILE A 65 -12.12 5.28 0.20
CA ILE A 65 -10.77 4.79 0.46
C ILE A 65 -10.73 3.28 0.22
N ALA A 66 -9.89 2.84 -0.73
CA ALA A 66 -9.70 1.41 -0.98
C ALA A 66 -8.98 0.74 0.20
N VAL A 67 -9.36 -0.49 0.55
CA VAL A 67 -8.72 -1.25 1.63
C VAL A 67 -7.95 -2.44 1.09
N ILE A 68 -6.68 -2.50 1.48
CA ILE A 68 -5.73 -3.54 1.08
C ILE A 68 -5.34 -4.35 2.31
N ILE A 69 -5.56 -5.66 2.28
CA ILE A 69 -5.09 -6.56 3.35
C ILE A 69 -3.65 -7.01 3.04
N ALA A 70 -2.70 -6.75 3.94
CA ALA A 70 -1.37 -7.31 3.78
C ALA A 70 -1.35 -8.79 4.21
N GLY A 71 -1.00 -9.69 3.30
CA GLY A 71 -0.92 -11.13 3.53
C GLY A 71 -2.11 -11.94 2.99
N ASP A 72 -2.92 -12.52 3.87
CA ASP A 72 -3.83 -13.61 3.52
C ASP A 72 -5.07 -13.17 2.72
N SER A 73 -5.08 -13.51 1.42
CA SER A 73 -6.21 -13.26 0.51
C SER A 73 -7.54 -13.88 0.93
N ARG A 74 -7.55 -14.91 1.79
CA ARG A 74 -8.79 -15.48 2.34
C ARG A 74 -9.47 -14.51 3.29
N ILE A 75 -8.69 -13.80 4.11
CA ILE A 75 -9.22 -12.76 5.00
C ILE A 75 -9.74 -11.60 4.15
N ALA A 76 -8.96 -11.14 3.16
CA ALA A 76 -9.38 -10.11 2.21
C ALA A 76 -10.75 -10.39 1.58
N GLY A 77 -10.96 -11.63 1.10
CA GLY A 77 -12.25 -12.03 0.53
C GLY A 77 -13.40 -12.06 1.54
N ARG A 78 -13.15 -12.48 2.79
CA ARG A 78 -14.20 -12.53 3.84
C ARG A 78 -14.65 -11.15 4.28
N VAL A 79 -13.70 -10.22 4.39
CA VAL A 79 -13.98 -8.84 4.81
C VAL A 79 -14.35 -7.92 3.65
N GLN A 80 -14.37 -8.45 2.42
CA GLN A 80 -14.68 -7.72 1.18
C GLN A 80 -13.74 -6.54 0.91
N ALA A 81 -12.44 -6.73 1.19
CA ALA A 81 -11.40 -5.77 0.86
C ALA A 81 -11.22 -5.63 -0.65
N ASP A 82 -10.70 -4.48 -1.09
CA ASP A 82 -10.47 -4.15 -2.50
C ASP A 82 -9.23 -4.83 -3.07
N GLY A 83 -8.27 -5.18 -2.21
CA GLY A 83 -7.03 -5.79 -2.64
C GLY A 83 -6.21 -6.45 -1.55
N ILE A 84 -5.06 -6.97 -1.97
CA ILE A 84 -4.03 -7.49 -1.09
C ILE A 84 -2.65 -6.90 -1.39
N HIS A 85 -1.82 -6.87 -0.35
CA HIS A 85 -0.39 -6.58 -0.47
C HIS A 85 0.41 -7.85 -0.16
N VAL A 86 1.33 -8.23 -1.03
CA VAL A 86 2.18 -9.41 -0.86
C VAL A 86 3.65 -9.08 -1.01
N GLU A 87 4.47 -9.65 -0.12
CA GLU A 87 5.92 -9.75 -0.30
C GLU A 87 6.24 -11.20 -0.65
N ALA A 88 6.36 -11.49 -1.94
CA ALA A 88 6.51 -12.85 -2.47
C ALA A 88 7.56 -12.89 -3.58
N LYS A 89 8.00 -14.10 -3.94
CA LYS A 89 8.88 -14.29 -5.11
C LYS A 89 8.06 -14.12 -6.41
N PRO A 90 8.69 -13.79 -7.55
CA PRO A 90 7.99 -13.54 -8.82
C PRO A 90 6.98 -14.64 -9.18
N ARG A 91 7.37 -15.91 -9.10
CA ARG A 91 6.45 -17.02 -9.37
C ARG A 91 5.21 -17.04 -8.49
N ASP A 92 5.37 -16.85 -7.18
CA ASP A 92 4.25 -16.88 -6.22
C ASP A 92 3.35 -15.63 -6.39
N LEU A 93 3.95 -14.50 -6.78
CA LEU A 93 3.24 -13.28 -7.18
C LEU A 93 2.40 -13.53 -8.43
N ALA A 94 2.98 -14.14 -9.47
CA ALA A 94 2.29 -14.48 -10.72
C ALA A 94 1.07 -15.38 -10.45
N GLU A 95 1.25 -16.45 -9.67
CA GLU A 95 0.17 -17.37 -9.27
C GLU A 95 -0.93 -16.63 -8.47
N THR A 96 -0.54 -15.64 -7.66
CA THR A 96 -1.48 -14.81 -6.90
C THR A 96 -2.27 -13.86 -7.80
N ILE A 97 -1.61 -13.19 -8.73
CA ILE A 97 -2.24 -12.29 -9.72
C ILE A 97 -3.23 -13.07 -10.58
N GLU A 98 -2.83 -14.22 -11.13
CA GLU A 98 -3.72 -15.06 -11.96
C GLU A 98 -4.98 -15.47 -11.20
N ARG A 99 -4.83 -15.92 -9.95
CA ARG A 99 -5.95 -16.38 -9.11
C ARG A 99 -6.94 -15.26 -8.76
N LEU A 100 -6.45 -14.03 -8.60
CA LEU A 100 -7.21 -12.87 -8.13
C LEU A 100 -7.61 -11.90 -9.25
N ALA A 101 -7.17 -12.16 -10.47
CA ALA A 101 -7.49 -11.36 -11.65
C ALA A 101 -8.99 -11.05 -11.75
N GLY A 102 -9.33 -9.76 -11.85
CA GLY A 102 -10.70 -9.26 -11.95
C GLY A 102 -11.53 -9.35 -10.66
N LYS A 103 -10.94 -9.77 -9.53
CA LYS A 103 -11.62 -9.88 -8.23
C LYS A 103 -11.08 -8.91 -7.19
N MET A 104 -9.75 -8.77 -7.12
CA MET A 104 -9.05 -7.95 -6.13
C MET A 104 -7.78 -7.38 -6.75
N MET A 105 -7.37 -6.20 -6.28
CA MET A 105 -6.04 -5.66 -6.60
C MET A 105 -4.94 -6.48 -5.92
N VAL A 106 -3.78 -6.57 -6.54
CA VAL A 106 -2.59 -7.23 -6.01
C VAL A 106 -1.40 -6.28 -6.08
N GLY A 107 -0.99 -5.76 -4.93
CA GLY A 107 0.25 -5.01 -4.78
C GLY A 107 1.42 -5.88 -4.39
N ALA A 108 2.61 -5.58 -4.89
CA ALA A 108 3.84 -6.28 -4.54
C ALA A 108 4.81 -5.38 -3.78
N GLY A 109 5.58 -5.95 -2.87
CA GLY A 109 6.62 -5.25 -2.10
C GLY A 109 7.84 -6.14 -1.85
N GLY A 110 8.79 -5.60 -1.08
CA GLY A 110 9.95 -6.36 -0.60
C GLY A 110 11.20 -6.30 -1.47
N ALA A 111 11.15 -5.66 -2.64
CA ALA A 111 12.33 -5.41 -3.48
C ALA A 111 13.32 -4.47 -2.79
N LYS A 112 14.60 -4.83 -2.82
CA LYS A 112 15.73 -4.10 -2.25
C LYS A 112 16.66 -3.53 -3.30
N THR A 113 16.55 -4.00 -4.54
CA THR A 113 17.34 -3.57 -5.69
C THR A 113 16.42 -3.28 -6.88
N ARG A 114 16.97 -2.62 -7.90
CA ARG A 114 16.25 -2.36 -9.15
C ARG A 114 15.93 -3.67 -9.88
N ASP A 115 16.89 -4.61 -9.90
CA ASP A 115 16.71 -5.92 -10.55
C ASP A 115 15.57 -6.71 -9.89
N GLU A 116 15.54 -6.78 -8.56
CA GLU A 116 14.44 -7.42 -7.82
C GLU A 116 13.10 -6.72 -8.10
N ALA A 117 13.08 -5.39 -8.23
CA ALA A 117 11.87 -4.65 -8.55
C ALA A 117 11.40 -4.94 -9.99
N LEU A 118 12.32 -5.05 -10.96
CA LEU A 118 11.98 -5.41 -12.35
C LEU A 118 11.39 -6.82 -12.41
N GLU A 119 12.02 -7.79 -11.75
CA GLU A 119 11.52 -9.18 -11.70
C GLU A 119 10.08 -9.24 -11.15
N LEU A 120 9.77 -8.47 -10.11
CA LEU A 120 8.40 -8.40 -9.59
C LEU A 120 7.45 -7.63 -10.54
N GLY A 121 7.93 -6.57 -11.18
CA GLY A 121 7.16 -5.77 -12.13
C GLY A 121 6.79 -6.49 -13.41
N GLU A 122 7.62 -7.44 -13.86
CA GLU A 122 7.33 -8.29 -15.03
C GLU A 122 6.04 -9.09 -14.84
N GLU A 123 5.71 -9.46 -13.60
CA GLU A 123 4.45 -10.15 -13.25
C GLU A 123 3.23 -9.22 -13.25
N ARG A 124 3.45 -7.91 -13.39
CA ARG A 124 2.43 -6.86 -13.54
C ARG A 124 1.47 -6.73 -12.35
N PRO A 125 1.97 -6.56 -11.10
CA PRO A 125 1.12 -6.18 -9.98
C PRO A 125 0.45 -4.82 -10.25
N ASP A 126 -0.66 -4.55 -9.55
CA ASP A 126 -1.38 -3.28 -9.66
C ASP A 126 -0.56 -2.10 -9.11
N TYR A 127 0.37 -2.36 -8.18
CA TYR A 127 1.35 -1.38 -7.72
C TYR A 127 2.60 -2.06 -7.13
N MET A 128 3.71 -1.31 -7.10
CA MET A 128 4.91 -1.66 -6.33
C MET A 128 5.01 -0.84 -5.04
N PHE A 129 5.41 -1.47 -3.94
CA PHE A 129 5.67 -0.82 -2.65
C PHE A 129 7.16 -0.80 -2.34
N PHE A 130 7.73 0.39 -2.16
CA PHE A 130 9.10 0.59 -1.73
C PHE A 130 9.15 1.06 -0.28
N GLY A 131 9.38 0.11 0.62
CA GLY A 131 9.47 0.34 2.05
C GLY A 131 9.30 -0.95 2.85
N ARG A 132 9.12 -0.81 4.16
CA ARG A 132 8.82 -1.93 5.05
C ARG A 132 7.95 -1.45 6.21
N PHE A 133 6.80 -2.08 6.42
CA PHE A 133 5.88 -1.69 7.50
C PHE A 133 6.60 -1.64 8.86
N GLY A 134 6.39 -0.55 9.61
CA GLY A 134 7.03 -0.29 10.92
C GLY A 134 8.49 0.17 10.86
N TYR A 135 9.02 0.54 9.70
CA TYR A 135 10.40 1.05 9.53
C TYR A 135 10.47 2.55 9.22
N ASP A 136 9.41 3.30 9.47
CA ASP A 136 9.29 4.76 9.43
C ASP A 136 9.75 5.41 10.74
N ASN A 137 10.73 4.81 11.43
CA ASN A 137 11.21 5.24 12.75
C ASN A 137 12.21 6.42 12.72
N LYS A 138 12.47 6.98 11.54
CA LYS A 138 13.33 8.15 11.34
C LYS A 138 12.51 9.28 10.72
N PRO A 139 12.86 10.55 10.98
CA PRO A 139 12.16 11.70 10.42
C PRO A 139 12.05 11.63 8.89
N GLU A 140 13.13 11.28 8.20
CA GLU A 140 13.20 11.22 6.75
C GLU A 140 12.85 9.83 6.18
N PRO A 141 12.34 9.75 4.94
CA PRO A 141 12.19 8.48 4.25
C PRO A 141 13.54 7.79 4.09
N HIS A 142 13.55 6.46 4.11
CA HIS A 142 14.77 5.72 3.88
C HIS A 142 15.31 6.00 2.45
N HIS A 143 16.58 6.44 2.33
CA HIS A 143 17.21 6.84 1.05
C HIS A 143 17.03 5.82 -0.08
N ARG A 144 17.06 4.52 0.22
CA ARG A 144 16.81 3.46 -0.77
C ARG A 144 15.39 3.50 -1.35
N ASN A 145 14.39 3.78 -0.52
CA ASN A 145 13.00 3.83 -0.95
C ASN A 145 12.81 5.00 -1.93
N LEU A 146 13.42 6.16 -1.63
CA LEU A 146 13.44 7.31 -2.53
C LEU A 146 14.12 6.97 -3.86
N ALA A 147 15.32 6.39 -3.82
CA ALA A 147 16.08 6.06 -5.02
C ALA A 147 15.42 4.98 -5.90
N LEU A 148 14.69 4.03 -5.29
CA LEU A 148 13.90 3.04 -6.04
C LEU A 148 12.62 3.67 -6.59
N GLY A 149 11.90 4.46 -5.79
CA GLY A 149 10.67 5.14 -6.20
C GLY A 149 10.88 6.12 -7.35
N GLU A 150 11.92 6.96 -7.27
CA GLU A 150 12.27 7.92 -8.32
C GLU A 150 12.57 7.23 -9.65
N TRP A 151 13.45 6.23 -9.61
CA TRP A 151 13.79 5.46 -10.79
C TRP A 151 12.59 4.69 -11.35
N TRP A 152 11.75 4.12 -10.49
CA TRP A 152 10.59 3.35 -10.91
C TRP A 152 9.55 4.26 -11.60
N ALA A 153 9.22 5.39 -10.97
CA ALA A 153 8.28 6.36 -11.52
C ALA A 153 8.77 6.98 -12.85
N GLU A 154 10.08 7.13 -13.04
CA GLU A 154 10.66 7.61 -14.30
C GLU A 154 10.59 6.54 -15.42
N MET A 155 10.81 5.27 -15.08
CA MET A 155 11.09 4.24 -16.08
C MET A 155 9.93 3.28 -16.34
N ILE A 156 9.01 3.11 -15.39
CA ILE A 156 8.01 2.04 -15.38
C ILE A 156 6.60 2.63 -15.18
N SER A 157 5.61 2.10 -15.90
CA SER A 157 4.24 2.60 -15.87
C SER A 157 3.34 2.00 -14.78
N ILE A 158 3.81 0.94 -14.10
CA ILE A 158 3.11 0.38 -12.93
C ILE A 158 3.29 1.39 -11.79
N PRO A 159 2.22 1.88 -11.15
CA PRO A 159 2.34 2.90 -10.12
C PRO A 159 3.13 2.38 -8.91
N CYS A 160 3.77 3.29 -8.19
CA CYS A 160 4.48 2.94 -6.97
C CYS A 160 4.03 3.72 -5.74
N ILE A 161 4.16 3.04 -4.60
CA ILE A 161 3.95 3.58 -3.27
C ILE A 161 5.31 3.61 -2.59
N VAL A 162 5.74 4.77 -2.13
CA VAL A 162 7.00 4.93 -1.41
C VAL A 162 6.71 5.26 0.05
N MET A 163 7.32 4.51 0.97
CA MET A 163 7.13 4.75 2.40
C MET A 163 7.89 6.00 2.86
N GLY A 164 7.17 6.89 3.55
CA GLY A 164 7.71 8.08 4.19
C GLY A 164 8.52 7.80 5.46
N GLY A 165 8.87 8.88 6.17
CA GLY A 165 9.45 8.83 7.52
C GLY A 165 8.42 9.21 8.58
N SER A 166 8.85 9.35 9.85
CA SER A 166 7.98 9.71 10.98
C SER A 166 7.51 11.17 10.98
N GLU A 167 8.14 12.05 10.21
CA GLU A 167 7.77 13.47 10.15
C GLU A 167 7.00 13.80 8.87
N LEU A 168 6.03 14.71 8.96
CA LEU A 168 5.21 15.13 7.82
C LEU A 168 6.03 15.73 6.67
N ALA A 169 7.17 16.36 6.98
CA ALA A 169 8.08 16.89 5.96
C ALA A 169 8.62 15.78 5.01
N SER A 170 8.60 14.51 5.45
CA SER A 170 8.98 13.36 4.64
C SER A 170 8.08 13.16 3.41
N VAL A 171 6.83 13.65 3.46
CA VAL A 171 5.87 13.57 2.36
C VAL A 171 6.37 14.32 1.13
N GLU A 172 6.94 15.50 1.32
CA GLU A 172 7.45 16.32 0.21
C GLU A 172 8.64 15.63 -0.47
N ALA A 173 9.52 15.00 0.31
CA ALA A 173 10.65 14.25 -0.21
C ALA A 173 10.20 13.05 -1.06
N VAL A 174 9.14 12.34 -0.63
CA VAL A 174 8.55 11.26 -1.43
C VAL A 174 7.87 11.80 -2.69
N ALA A 175 7.04 12.83 -2.57
CA ALA A 175 6.34 13.42 -3.71
C ALA A 175 7.30 13.92 -4.81
N ALA A 176 8.48 14.43 -4.42
CA ALA A 176 9.51 14.88 -5.35
C ALA A 176 10.11 13.75 -6.22
N THR A 177 9.94 12.48 -5.84
CA THR A 177 10.39 11.33 -6.65
C THR A 177 9.53 11.09 -7.89
N GLY A 178 8.33 11.68 -7.96
CA GLY A 178 7.35 11.37 -9.00
C GLY A 178 6.46 10.16 -8.70
N ALA A 179 6.67 9.47 -7.57
CA ALA A 179 5.78 8.39 -7.13
C ALA A 179 4.33 8.86 -6.98
N GLU A 180 3.38 8.03 -7.45
CA GLU A 180 1.95 8.33 -7.38
C GLU A 180 1.43 8.37 -5.95
N PHE A 181 2.10 7.67 -5.02
CA PHE A 181 1.66 7.53 -3.65
C PHE A 181 2.79 7.62 -2.63
N VAL A 182 2.49 8.25 -1.50
CA VAL A 182 3.29 8.24 -0.28
C VAL A 182 2.58 7.43 0.79
N ALA A 183 3.30 6.52 1.46
CA ALA A 183 2.75 5.76 2.59
C ALA A 183 3.20 6.31 3.94
N LEU A 184 2.24 6.48 4.86
CA LEU A 184 2.43 6.92 6.26
C LEU A 184 1.71 5.96 7.22
N SER A 185 2.23 5.77 8.44
CA SER A 185 1.60 4.95 9.48
C SER A 185 1.12 5.73 10.70
#